data_AF-A0A6P6C5T8-F1
#
_entry.id   AF-A0A6P6C5T8-F1
#
_cell.length_a   1.000
_cell.length_b   1.000
_cell.length_c   1.000
_cell.angle_alpha   90.00
_cell.angle_beta   90.00
_cell.angle_gamma   90.00
#
_symmetry.space_group_name_H-M   'P 1'
#
loop_
_entity.id
_entity.type
_entity.pdbx_description
1 polymer ?
#
loop_
_entity_poly.entity_id
_entity_poly.type
_entity_poly.pdbx_seq_one_letter_code
_entity_poly.pdbx_strand_id
1 'polypeptide(L)'
;MHIPFCLSPYPQKELKKWDEFEDILEERRHVSDLKFAMKCYTPLVYKGIPPCKPSDIKCSVLNSEEVRYVIKQALDSPGTQPALCSLY
;
A
#
# COMPACT_ATOMS: atom_id res chain seq x y z
N MET A 1 -18.65 12.37 -47.03
CA MET A 1 -18.37 13.20 -45.85
C MET A 1 -16.94 13.69 -45.96
N HIS A 2 -16.80 14.99 -46.10
CA HIS A 2 -15.57 15.73 -46.38
C HIS A 2 -15.00 16.23 -45.04
N ILE A 3 -13.77 15.88 -44.71
CA ILE A 3 -12.96 16.64 -43.75
C ILE A 3 -11.54 16.70 -44.32
N PRO A 4 -11.13 17.81 -44.97
CA PRO A 4 -9.74 18.01 -45.29
C PRO A 4 -9.07 18.52 -44.01
N PHE A 5 -8.33 17.65 -43.32
CA PHE A 5 -7.45 18.11 -42.25
C PHE A 5 -6.24 18.73 -42.94
N CYS A 6 -6.19 20.07 -42.95
CA CYS A 6 -5.10 20.85 -43.50
C CYS A 6 -3.76 20.39 -42.90
N LEU A 7 -3.03 19.53 -43.61
CA LEU A 7 -1.59 19.38 -43.43
C LEU A 7 -0.95 20.63 -44.03
N SER A 8 -0.83 21.67 -43.21
CA SER A 8 0.08 22.77 -43.49
C SER A 8 1.49 22.20 -43.65
N PRO A 9 2.24 22.54 -44.71
CA PRO A 9 3.63 22.17 -44.82
C PRO A 9 4.44 23.02 -43.83
N TYR A 10 4.59 22.52 -42.62
CA TYR A 10 5.50 23.12 -41.64
C TYR A 10 6.94 22.95 -42.16
N PRO A 11 7.74 24.03 -42.27
CA PRO A 11 9.08 23.94 -42.80
C PRO A 11 9.95 23.06 -41.90
N GLN A 12 10.74 22.16 -42.48
CA GLN A 12 11.54 21.13 -41.81
C GLN A 12 12.49 21.64 -40.70
N LYS A 13 12.75 22.95 -40.64
CA LYS A 13 13.48 23.62 -39.55
C LYS A 13 12.68 23.69 -38.24
N GLU A 14 11.36 23.70 -38.32
CA GLU A 14 10.47 23.72 -37.16
C GLU A 14 10.32 22.33 -36.54
N LEU A 15 10.38 21.25 -37.34
CA LEU A 15 10.35 19.85 -36.86
C LEU A 15 11.43 19.58 -35.80
N LYS A 16 12.69 20.01 -36.04
CA LYS A 16 13.76 19.87 -35.04
C LYS A 16 13.50 20.62 -33.74
N LYS A 17 12.75 21.72 -33.83
CA LYS A 17 12.38 22.53 -32.66
C LYS A 17 11.30 21.82 -31.85
N TRP A 18 10.38 21.12 -32.52
CA TRP A 18 9.36 20.29 -31.88
C TRP A 18 9.98 19.11 -31.13
N ASP A 19 10.99 18.43 -31.70
CA ASP A 19 11.74 17.38 -31.00
C ASP A 19 12.39 17.90 -29.70
N GLU A 20 13.02 19.07 -29.75
CA GLU A 20 13.65 19.71 -28.58
C GLU A 20 12.63 20.15 -27.51
N PHE A 21 11.39 20.47 -27.90
CA PHE A 21 10.29 20.72 -26.96
C PHE A 21 9.71 19.42 -26.38
N GLU A 22 9.71 18.34 -27.15
CA GLU A 22 9.27 17.01 -26.69
C GLU A 22 10.21 16.48 -25.60
N ASP A 23 11.53 16.61 -25.79
CA ASP A 23 12.55 16.22 -24.79
C ASP A 23 12.39 16.96 -23.44
N ILE A 24 12.12 18.28 -23.47
CA ILE A 24 11.93 19.08 -22.24
C ILE A 24 10.65 18.67 -21.48
N LEU A 25 9.61 18.26 -22.20
CA LEU A 25 8.36 17.76 -21.61
C LEU A 25 8.52 16.33 -21.07
N GLU A 26 9.27 15.47 -21.76
CA GLU A 26 9.63 14.11 -21.33
C GLU A 26 10.49 14.16 -20.05
N GLU A 27 11.50 15.03 -20.00
CA GLU A 27 12.36 15.22 -18.81
C GLU A 27 11.59 15.72 -17.59
N ARG A 28 10.60 16.62 -17.77
CA ARG A 28 9.70 17.05 -16.70
C ARG A 28 8.81 15.92 -16.20
N ARG A 29 8.31 15.06 -17.11
CA ARG A 29 7.49 13.89 -16.77
C ARG A 29 8.26 12.87 -15.93
N HIS A 30 9.54 12.63 -16.27
CA HIS A 30 10.41 11.74 -15.49
C HIS A 30 10.63 12.23 -14.05
N VAL A 31 10.75 13.54 -13.83
CA VAL A 31 10.96 14.11 -12.49
C VAL A 31 9.65 14.22 -11.70
N SER A 32 8.51 14.52 -12.35
CA SER A 32 7.21 14.61 -11.68
C SER A 32 6.70 13.23 -11.25
N ASP A 33 6.75 12.25 -12.15
CA ASP A 33 6.15 10.94 -11.91
C ASP A 33 6.98 10.12 -10.94
N LEU A 34 8.32 10.17 -11.03
CA LEU A 34 9.19 9.51 -10.06
C LEU A 34 9.05 10.12 -8.66
N LYS A 35 9.06 11.46 -8.56
CA LYS A 35 8.89 12.16 -7.28
C LYS A 35 7.52 11.91 -6.67
N PHE A 36 6.47 11.83 -7.49
CA PHE A 36 5.13 11.49 -7.06
C PHE A 36 5.01 10.02 -6.64
N ALA A 37 5.55 9.09 -7.43
CA ALA A 37 5.61 7.67 -7.11
C ALA A 37 6.34 7.41 -5.78
N MET A 38 7.44 8.12 -5.52
CA MET A 38 8.17 8.04 -4.24
C MET A 38 7.38 8.64 -3.06
N LYS A 39 6.59 9.69 -3.27
CA LYS A 39 5.69 10.24 -2.25
C LYS A 39 4.53 9.29 -1.92
N CYS A 40 4.02 8.58 -2.92
CA CYS A 40 2.94 7.61 -2.76
C CYS A 40 3.45 6.21 -2.40
N TYR A 41 4.77 6.00 -2.42
CA TYR A 41 5.38 4.73 -2.09
C TYR A 41 5.14 4.42 -0.62
N THR A 42 4.26 3.45 -0.36
CA THR A 42 4.13 2.83 0.94
C THR A 42 5.03 1.60 0.96
N PRO A 43 6.18 1.62 1.64
CA PRO A 43 7.04 0.45 1.72
C PRO A 43 6.27 -0.71 2.34
N LEU A 44 6.42 -1.90 1.75
CA LEU A 44 5.86 -3.12 2.31
C LEU A 44 6.55 -3.42 3.64
N VAL A 45 5.91 -3.07 4.75
CA VAL A 45 6.47 -3.18 6.11
C VAL A 45 6.79 -4.62 6.49
N TYR A 46 6.17 -5.60 5.83
CA TYR A 46 6.36 -7.03 6.10
C TYR A 46 7.49 -7.67 5.27
N LYS A 47 8.08 -6.95 4.30
CA LYS A 47 9.09 -7.54 3.41
C LYS A 47 10.44 -7.62 4.14
N GLY A 48 10.88 -8.85 4.44
CA GLY A 48 12.14 -9.10 5.15
C GLY A 48 12.01 -9.35 6.66
N ILE A 49 10.79 -9.25 7.21
CA ILE A 49 10.52 -9.70 8.58
C ILE A 49 10.20 -11.20 8.52
N PRO A 50 10.87 -12.05 9.32
CA PRO A 50 10.51 -13.46 9.40
C PRO A 50 9.07 -13.59 9.93
N PRO A 51 8.22 -14.43 9.32
CA PRO A 51 6.86 -14.61 9.80
C PRO A 51 6.88 -15.11 11.25
N CYS A 52 5.97 -14.58 12.08
CA CYS A 52 5.81 -15.05 13.45
C CYS A 52 5.42 -16.54 13.45
N LYS A 53 5.96 -17.32 14.40
CA LYS A 53 5.51 -18.70 14.56
C LYS A 53 4.06 -18.68 15.06
N PRO A 54 3.23 -19.68 14.70
CA PRO A 54 1.87 -19.79 15.22
C PRO A 54 1.80 -19.77 16.75
N SER A 55 2.82 -20.35 17.42
CA SER A 55 2.96 -20.32 18.88
C SER A 55 3.10 -18.90 19.43
N ASP A 56 3.87 -18.05 18.76
CA ASP A 56 4.19 -16.71 19.23
C ASP A 56 2.96 -15.81 19.13
N ILE A 57 2.18 -15.97 18.05
CA ILE A 57 0.88 -15.31 17.87
C ILE A 57 -0.09 -15.78 18.96
N LYS A 58 -0.20 -17.10 19.18
CA LYS A 58 -1.06 -17.68 20.22
C LYS A 58 -0.72 -17.09 21.59
N CYS A 59 0.55 -17.13 22.00
CA CYS A 59 0.98 -16.60 23.28
C CYS A 59 0.74 -15.09 23.39
N SER A 60 1.03 -14.31 22.36
CA SER A 60 0.79 -12.87 22.35
C SER A 60 -0.69 -12.53 22.54
N VAL A 61 -1.58 -13.21 21.82
CA VAL A 61 -3.04 -13.02 21.92
C VAL A 61 -3.55 -13.42 23.30
N LEU A 62 -3.14 -14.57 23.84
CA LEU A 62 -3.62 -15.02 25.16
C LEU A 62 -3.11 -14.14 26.31
N ASN A 63 -1.97 -13.46 26.12
CA ASN A 63 -1.39 -12.54 27.11
C ASN A 63 -1.93 -11.10 27.00
N SER A 64 -2.76 -10.80 25.99
CA SER A 64 -3.32 -9.46 25.82
C SER A 64 -4.24 -9.08 26.97
N GLU A 65 -4.25 -7.81 27.34
CA GLU A 65 -5.07 -7.30 28.45
C GLU A 65 -6.55 -7.50 28.19
N GLU A 66 -6.99 -7.29 26.96
CA GLU A 66 -8.37 -7.42 26.51
C GLU A 66 -8.86 -8.87 26.64
N VAL A 67 -8.06 -9.83 26.17
CA VAL A 67 -8.38 -11.25 26.26
C VAL A 67 -8.43 -11.68 27.73
N ARG A 68 -7.44 -11.28 28.54
CA ARG A 68 -7.41 -11.59 29.96
C ARG A 68 -8.56 -10.93 30.74
N TYR A 69 -8.96 -9.73 30.36
CA TYR A 69 -10.09 -9.03 30.96
C TYR A 69 -11.42 -9.74 30.68
N VAL A 70 -11.66 -10.15 29.43
CA VAL A 70 -12.87 -10.91 29.07
C VAL A 70 -12.90 -12.26 29.76
N ILE A 71 -11.76 -12.96 29.83
CA ILE A 71 -11.64 -14.24 30.56
C ILE A 71 -11.97 -14.03 32.03
N LYS A 72 -11.41 -12.99 32.67
CA LYS A 72 -11.67 -12.66 34.06
C LYS A 72 -13.16 -12.39 34.30
N GLN A 73 -13.78 -11.56 33.48
CA GLN A 73 -15.22 -11.29 33.58
C GLN A 73 -16.09 -12.53 33.39
N ALA A 74 -15.70 -13.42 32.46
CA ALA A 74 -16.42 -14.67 32.22
C ALA A 74 -16.33 -15.63 33.42
N LEU A 75 -15.15 -15.71 34.06
CA LEU A 75 -14.92 -16.52 35.26
C LEU A 75 -15.68 -15.99 36.49
N ASP A 76 -15.75 -14.66 36.64
CA ASP A 76 -16.44 -13.99 37.74
C ASP A 76 -17.98 -14.00 37.56
N SER A 77 -18.49 -14.36 36.38
CA SER A 77 -19.93 -14.45 36.12
C SER A 77 -20.56 -15.74 36.70
N PRO A 78 -21.62 -15.65 37.54
CA PRO A 78 -22.27 -16.82 38.12
C PRO A 78 -23.09 -17.55 37.04
N GLY A 79 -22.46 -18.50 36.34
CA GLY A 79 -23.15 -19.31 35.33
C GLY A 79 -22.27 -20.10 34.37
N THR A 80 -20.96 -19.84 34.28
CA THR A 80 -20.08 -20.51 33.30
C THR A 80 -18.84 -21.10 33.96
N GLN A 81 -19.00 -22.18 34.72
CA GLN A 81 -17.90 -22.97 35.27
C GLN A 81 -18.23 -24.44 35.03
N PRO A 82 -17.68 -25.07 33.95
CA PRO A 82 -16.34 -25.67 34.07
C PRO A 82 -15.49 -25.72 32.79
N ALA A 83 -15.97 -25.24 31.63
CA ALA A 83 -15.31 -25.53 30.34
C ALA A 83 -14.03 -24.69 30.08
N LEU A 84 -13.95 -23.45 30.58
CA LEU A 84 -12.79 -22.57 30.32
C LEU A 84 -11.56 -22.92 31.17
N CYS A 85 -11.73 -23.48 32.37
CA CYS A 85 -10.61 -23.90 33.22
C CYS A 85 -9.87 -25.13 32.69
N SER A 86 -10.45 -25.90 31.77
CA SER A 86 -9.84 -27.12 31.21
C SER A 86 -9.13 -26.89 29.86
N LEU A 87 -9.19 -25.67 29.33
CA LEU A 87 -8.69 -25.29 28.00
C LEU A 87 -7.41 -24.41 28.05
N TYR A 88 -6.96 -24.06 29.25
CA TYR A 88 -5.70 -23.35 29.52
C TYR A 88 -4.71 -24.26 30.26
#